data_AF-A0A958EDF8-F1
#
_entry.id   AF-A0A958EDF8-F1
#
_cell.length_a   1.000
_cell.length_b   1.000
_cell.length_c   1.000
_cell.angle_alpha   90.00
_cell.angle_beta   90.00
_cell.angle_gamma   90.00
#
_symmetry.space_group_name_H-M   'P 1'
#
loop_
_entity.id
_entity.type
_entity.pdbx_description
1 polymer ?
#
loop_
_entity_poly.entity_id
_entity_poly.type
_entity_poly.pdbx_seq_one_letter_code
_entity_poly.pdbx_strand_id
1 'polypeptide(L)'
;MIRCTINDRPLEVPAGTTLLQAARAQGISIPTLCHREGYPAFASCMLCVVRDQKSGNLLPACSALVQDGMAIETDSEAVHEARKAALELLLSDHSGECLAPCQRTCPAHMDIPMMHHHIEAGRTREALQTVKQTIALPAVLGYICSAPCESGCRLKQVGGSLSICALKRYVAEEDLNSEAPFLPAVQTATGKKVAIIGSGPTGLAAAYYLQQEGHACTLFDKNPEPGGALRYEIPEAELPRSVLDAEIGIIARLGAEFRMNTALGQQISFEELRGQFDAIVLAAGRVKADDLGMSDLESARAGIHINSETFETSIRGVFAGGGAVRSGKMAVRSVADGKAIAASVHQYLGQGTVTRGQDQFYLRMRNMDRAELDGFIEEQKHKFNISGGEELFTRVVERDNVSPEKVGHEAGRCLHCGCLKTDTCKLRRYAEEYKANAQTYKGNKRYEVDTFTDHPLVILEAGKCIQCGLCIRITEKHEETFGLTFIGRGFDIAVGVALNENLGRGMEKTARECVAACPTGAIAMRPGVK
;
A
#
# COMPACT_ATOMS: atom_id res chain seq x y z
N MET A 1 34.35 1.50 32.26
CA MET A 1 33.21 2.18 31.61
C MET A 1 33.78 3.25 30.70
N ILE A 2 33.19 3.43 29.52
CA ILE A 2 33.58 4.44 28.53
C ILE A 2 32.49 5.52 28.53
N ARG A 3 32.88 6.79 28.52
CA ARG A 3 31.96 7.94 28.49
C ARG A 3 31.80 8.46 27.08
N CYS A 4 30.57 8.71 26.65
CA CYS A 4 30.28 9.44 25.41
C CYS A 4 28.97 10.21 25.52
N THR A 5 28.65 11.02 24.51
CA THR A 5 27.34 11.66 24.35
C THR A 5 26.71 11.20 23.03
N ILE A 6 25.38 10.98 23.04
CA ILE A 6 24.58 10.77 21.83
C ILE A 6 23.43 11.78 21.86
N ASN A 7 23.35 12.66 20.85
CA ASN A 7 22.42 13.79 20.81
C ASN A 7 22.44 14.61 22.11
N ASP A 8 23.65 14.98 22.55
CA ASP A 8 23.92 15.72 23.79
C ASP A 8 23.52 15.01 25.09
N ARG A 9 23.09 13.75 25.02
CA ARG A 9 22.75 12.94 26.19
C ARG A 9 23.96 12.11 26.61
N PRO A 10 24.54 12.34 27.81
CA PRO A 10 25.67 11.56 28.29
C PRO A 10 25.29 10.12 28.61
N LEU A 11 26.19 9.18 28.32
CA LEU A 11 26.08 7.80 28.79
C LEU A 11 27.45 7.22 29.16
N GLU A 12 27.39 6.22 30.04
CA GLU A 12 28.50 5.33 30.35
C GLU A 12 28.15 3.91 29.92
N VAL A 13 29.04 3.29 29.14
CA VAL A 13 28.85 1.93 28.63
C VAL A 13 30.09 1.05 28.88
N PRO A 14 29.95 -0.28 28.90
CA PRO A 14 31.09 -1.18 28.89
C PRO A 14 31.98 -0.98 27.66
N ALA A 15 33.27 -1.35 27.79
CA ALA A 15 34.15 -1.40 26.63
C ALA A 15 33.66 -2.47 25.64
N GLY A 16 33.77 -2.19 24.34
CA GLY A 16 33.28 -3.08 23.28
C GLY A 16 31.80 -2.88 22.91
N THR A 17 31.07 -1.98 23.57
CA THR A 17 29.71 -1.58 23.14
C THR A 17 29.76 -0.78 21.84
N THR A 18 28.91 -1.12 20.88
CA THR A 18 28.79 -0.36 19.62
C THR A 18 27.94 0.90 19.81
N LEU A 19 28.11 1.90 18.95
CA LEU A 19 27.28 3.11 18.95
C LEU A 19 25.78 2.80 18.81
N LEU A 20 25.42 1.76 18.05
CA LEU A 20 24.02 1.32 17.90
C LEU A 20 23.45 0.75 19.20
N GLN A 21 24.23 -0.07 19.91
CA GLN A 21 23.81 -0.61 21.22
C GLN A 21 23.66 0.51 22.25
N ALA A 22 24.64 1.43 22.29
CA ALA A 22 24.62 2.61 23.14
C ALA A 22 23.37 3.49 22.89
N ALA A 23 23.05 3.78 21.62
CA ALA A 23 21.86 4.55 21.26
C ALA A 23 20.56 3.86 21.73
N ARG A 24 20.44 2.56 21.49
CA ARG A 24 19.27 1.77 21.91
C ARG A 24 19.07 1.74 23.41
N ALA A 25 20.16 1.68 24.19
CA ALA A 25 20.10 1.73 25.65
C ALA A 25 19.48 3.03 26.18
N GLN A 26 19.53 4.12 25.40
CA GLN A 26 18.86 5.39 25.71
C GLN A 26 17.49 5.56 25.02
N GLY A 27 16.96 4.51 24.37
CA GLY A 27 15.72 4.61 23.61
C GLY A 27 15.85 5.41 22.31
N ILE A 28 17.07 5.67 21.82
CA ILE A 28 17.30 6.34 20.54
C ILE A 28 17.21 5.31 19.41
N SER A 29 16.28 5.53 18.48
CA SER A 29 16.10 4.68 17.31
C SER A 29 17.08 5.07 16.21
N ILE A 30 17.85 4.09 15.72
CA ILE A 30 18.71 4.23 14.54
C ILE A 30 18.28 3.17 13.52
N PRO A 31 17.96 3.54 12.27
CA PRO A 31 17.44 2.61 11.28
C PRO A 31 18.51 1.62 10.81
N THR A 32 18.08 0.38 10.55
CA THR A 32 18.94 -0.68 10.01
C THR A 32 18.17 -1.59 9.06
N LEU A 33 18.80 -2.00 7.95
CA LEU A 33 18.32 -3.09 7.10
C LEU A 33 19.12 -4.39 7.29
N CYS A 34 20.45 -4.29 7.46
CA CYS A 34 21.34 -5.46 7.52
C CYS A 34 21.72 -5.92 8.94
N HIS A 35 21.25 -5.25 9.99
CA HIS A 35 21.59 -5.58 11.38
C HIS A 35 20.51 -6.46 12.02
N ARG A 36 20.96 -7.45 12.78
CA ARG A 36 20.11 -8.28 13.65
C ARG A 36 20.85 -8.57 14.94
N GLU A 37 20.15 -8.50 16.06
CA GLU A 37 20.72 -8.78 17.38
C GLU A 37 21.16 -10.25 17.49
N GLY A 38 22.29 -10.49 18.15
CA GLY A 38 22.90 -11.81 18.24
C GLY A 38 23.61 -12.31 16.98
N TYR A 39 23.90 -11.41 16.03
CA TYR A 39 24.70 -11.66 14.82
C TYR A 39 25.81 -10.61 14.67
N PRO A 40 26.96 -10.96 14.07
CA PRO A 40 28.03 -10.00 13.79
C PRO A 40 27.57 -8.82 12.93
N ALA A 41 28.17 -7.65 13.17
CA ALA A 41 27.93 -6.47 12.36
C ALA A 41 28.50 -6.64 10.94
N PHE A 42 27.80 -6.10 9.96
CA PHE A 42 28.20 -6.19 8.54
C PHE A 42 28.32 -4.82 7.86
N ALA A 43 27.61 -3.81 8.38
CA ALA A 43 27.63 -2.43 7.90
C ALA A 43 27.30 -2.22 6.40
N SER A 44 26.80 -3.21 5.66
CA SER A 44 26.59 -3.08 4.21
C SER A 44 25.49 -2.09 3.81
N CYS A 45 24.42 -1.96 4.61
CA CYS A 45 23.30 -1.09 4.22
C CYS A 45 23.52 0.40 4.50
N MET A 46 24.51 0.75 5.33
CA MET A 46 24.85 2.12 5.76
C MET A 46 23.71 2.99 6.37
N LEU A 47 22.50 2.46 6.56
CA LEU A 47 21.40 3.20 7.21
C LEU A 47 21.67 3.55 8.68
N CYS A 48 22.47 2.75 9.37
CA CYS A 48 22.84 3.05 10.76
C CYS A 48 23.92 4.13 10.87
N VAL A 49 24.19 4.87 9.81
CA VAL A 49 25.19 5.94 9.84
C VAL A 49 24.80 6.99 10.88
N VAL A 50 25.81 7.45 11.60
CA VAL A 50 25.79 8.54 12.58
C VAL A 50 26.98 9.44 12.33
N ARG A 51 26.96 10.66 12.85
CA ARG A 51 28.03 11.63 12.70
C ARG A 51 28.75 11.84 14.02
N ASP A 52 30.07 11.75 14.00
CA ASP A 52 30.89 12.23 15.12
C ASP A 52 31.08 13.75 15.00
N GLN A 53 30.59 14.50 15.98
CA GLN A 53 30.66 15.96 16.00
C GLN A 53 32.10 16.48 16.01
N LYS A 54 33.02 15.73 16.61
CA LYS A 54 34.42 16.18 16.77
C LYS A 54 35.20 16.09 15.47
N SER A 55 35.10 14.97 14.78
CA SER A 55 35.81 14.75 13.51
C SER A 55 35.01 15.15 12.28
N GLY A 56 33.68 15.27 12.41
CA GLY A 56 32.76 15.43 11.28
C GLY A 56 32.53 14.13 10.48
N ASN A 57 33.19 13.04 10.85
CA ASN A 57 33.12 11.78 10.12
C ASN A 57 31.78 11.08 10.30
N LEU A 58 31.36 10.38 9.24
CA LEU A 58 30.22 9.48 9.26
C LEU A 58 30.69 8.06 9.60
N LEU A 59 30.04 7.45 10.59
CA LEU A 59 30.41 6.14 11.13
C LEU A 59 29.20 5.19 11.09
N PRO A 60 29.37 3.93 10.67
CA PRO A 60 28.32 2.94 10.78
C PRO A 60 28.11 2.53 12.25
N ALA A 61 27.02 2.98 12.87
CA ALA A 61 26.80 2.75 14.30
C ALA A 61 26.74 1.27 14.69
N CYS A 62 26.38 0.37 13.77
CA CYS A 62 26.29 -1.06 14.07
C CYS A 62 27.64 -1.74 14.30
N SER A 63 28.74 -1.18 13.80
CA SER A 63 30.10 -1.73 13.96
C SER A 63 31.07 -0.79 14.67
N ALA A 64 30.84 0.52 14.64
CA ALA A 64 31.67 1.50 15.34
C ALA A 64 31.56 1.29 16.86
N LEU A 65 32.70 1.06 17.51
CA LEU A 65 32.80 0.95 18.97
C LEU A 65 32.78 2.33 19.62
N VAL A 66 32.14 2.42 20.78
CA VAL A 66 32.16 3.62 21.61
C VAL A 66 33.59 3.84 22.12
N GLN A 67 34.11 5.04 21.92
CA GLN A 67 35.39 5.49 22.47
C GLN A 67 35.16 6.66 23.45
N ASP A 68 36.09 6.82 24.38
CA ASP A 68 35.95 7.81 25.44
C ASP A 68 35.95 9.23 24.87
N GLY A 69 34.99 10.03 25.31
CA GLY A 69 34.78 11.39 24.85
C GLY A 69 34.17 11.51 23.44
N MET A 70 33.68 10.45 22.80
CA MET A 70 32.90 10.60 21.56
C MET A 70 31.65 11.45 21.77
N ALA A 71 31.30 12.24 20.75
CA ALA A 71 30.07 13.04 20.73
C ALA A 71 29.33 12.79 19.41
N ILE A 72 28.21 12.08 19.48
CA ILE A 72 27.56 11.49 18.31
C ILE A 72 26.21 12.14 18.04
N GLU A 73 25.97 12.54 16.79
CA GLU A 73 24.67 12.95 16.27
C GLU A 73 24.04 11.81 15.47
N THR A 74 22.77 11.52 15.74
CA THR A 74 22.01 10.50 15.00
C THR A 74 20.98 11.08 14.04
N ASP A 75 20.77 12.40 14.09
CA ASP A 75 19.65 13.11 13.48
C ASP A 75 20.05 14.51 12.97
N SER A 76 21.18 14.61 12.28
CA SER A 76 21.60 15.84 11.58
C SER A 76 21.38 15.74 10.08
N GLU A 77 21.35 16.88 9.38
CA GLU A 77 21.15 16.96 7.93
C GLU A 77 22.11 16.04 7.17
N ALA A 78 23.41 16.07 7.52
CA ALA A 78 24.41 15.18 6.94
C ALA A 78 24.11 13.69 7.14
N VAL A 79 23.51 13.31 8.27
CA VAL A 79 23.09 11.92 8.54
C VAL A 79 21.88 11.54 7.67
N HIS A 80 20.90 12.44 7.53
CA HIS A 80 19.75 12.25 6.65
C HIS A 80 20.17 12.10 5.18
N GLU A 81 21.04 12.98 4.69
CA GLU A 81 21.57 12.92 3.33
C GLU A 81 22.34 11.62 3.08
N ALA A 82 23.19 11.19 4.02
CA ALA A 82 23.93 9.94 3.91
C ALA A 82 23.01 8.71 3.89
N ARG A 83 21.97 8.69 4.74
CA ARG A 83 20.95 7.61 4.74
C ARG A 83 20.17 7.59 3.43
N LYS A 84 19.77 8.76 2.93
CA LYS A 84 19.09 8.90 1.64
C LYS A 84 19.97 8.37 0.50
N ALA A 85 21.23 8.79 0.40
CA ALA A 85 22.15 8.32 -0.62
C ALA A 85 22.37 6.80 -0.55
N ALA A 86 22.51 6.24 0.66
CA ALA A 86 22.62 4.80 0.86
C ALA A 86 21.36 4.06 0.38
N LEU A 87 20.16 4.56 0.69
CA LEU A 87 18.90 4.00 0.19
C LEU A 87 18.84 4.05 -1.33
N GLU A 88 19.13 5.20 -1.94
CA GLU A 88 19.11 5.38 -3.40
C GLU A 88 20.09 4.44 -4.10
N LEU A 89 21.25 4.16 -3.50
CA LEU A 89 22.20 3.17 -4.02
C LEU A 89 21.68 1.73 -3.86
N LEU A 90 21.09 1.36 -2.72
CA LEU A 90 20.48 0.04 -2.55
C LEU A 90 19.30 -0.18 -3.53
N LEU A 91 18.59 0.89 -3.90
CA LEU A 91 17.48 0.85 -4.84
C LEU A 91 17.94 0.73 -6.30
N SER A 92 19.18 1.10 -6.63
CA SER A 92 19.65 1.10 -8.03
C SER A 92 19.69 -0.29 -8.66
N ASP A 93 19.93 -1.33 -7.84
CA ASP A 93 19.96 -2.74 -8.24
C ASP A 93 18.75 -3.54 -7.72
N HIS A 94 17.75 -2.89 -7.13
CA HIS A 94 16.51 -3.52 -6.71
C HIS A 94 15.48 -3.51 -7.86
N SER A 95 15.49 -4.55 -8.69
CA SER A 95 14.73 -4.63 -9.94
C SER A 95 13.30 -5.17 -9.79
N GLY A 96 12.81 -5.42 -8.57
CA GLY A 96 11.47 -5.96 -8.33
C GLY A 96 10.31 -4.95 -8.44
N GLU A 97 9.14 -5.40 -8.91
CA GLU A 97 7.90 -4.63 -8.82
C GLU A 97 7.28 -4.79 -7.43
N CYS A 98 7.10 -3.67 -6.73
CA CYS A 98 6.52 -3.66 -5.39
C CYS A 98 5.00 -3.89 -5.46
N LEU A 99 4.30 -3.07 -6.23
CA LEU A 99 2.84 -3.13 -6.40
C LEU A 99 2.51 -3.57 -7.83
N ALA A 100 1.60 -4.54 -7.97
CA ALA A 100 1.19 -5.04 -9.26
C ALA A 100 0.65 -3.89 -10.16
N PRO A 101 0.82 -3.95 -11.49
CA PRO A 101 0.40 -2.88 -12.39
C PRO A 101 -1.09 -2.57 -12.29
N CYS A 102 -1.92 -3.60 -12.11
CA CYS A 102 -3.37 -3.46 -11.95
C CYS A 102 -3.74 -2.73 -10.65
N GLN A 103 -3.01 -2.96 -9.55
CA GLN A 103 -3.18 -2.26 -8.27
C GLN A 103 -2.74 -0.79 -8.37
N ARG A 104 -1.58 -0.52 -8.97
CA ARG A 104 -1.07 0.86 -9.16
C ARG A 104 -1.97 1.71 -10.06
N THR A 105 -2.54 1.09 -11.09
CA THR A 105 -3.40 1.79 -12.06
C THR A 105 -4.82 2.00 -11.52
N CYS A 106 -5.23 1.22 -10.52
CA CYS A 106 -6.49 1.44 -9.82
C CYS A 106 -6.39 2.70 -8.96
N PRO A 107 -7.25 3.72 -9.15
CA PRO A 107 -7.18 4.94 -8.33
C PRO A 107 -7.36 4.71 -6.83
N ALA A 108 -8.00 3.60 -6.45
CA ALA A 108 -8.19 3.19 -5.06
C ALA A 108 -7.12 2.22 -4.55
N HIS A 109 -6.14 1.84 -5.37
CA HIS A 109 -5.05 0.93 -4.99
C HIS A 109 -5.52 -0.43 -4.43
N MET A 110 -6.63 -0.97 -4.95
CA MET A 110 -7.16 -2.29 -4.59
C MET A 110 -6.13 -3.40 -4.82
N ASP A 111 -5.90 -4.23 -3.81
CA ASP A 111 -5.03 -5.41 -3.89
C ASP A 111 -5.70 -6.53 -4.68
N ILE A 112 -5.64 -6.36 -6.00
CA ILE A 112 -6.21 -7.26 -7.00
C ILE A 112 -5.52 -8.64 -6.96
N PRO A 113 -4.18 -8.76 -6.90
CA PRO A 113 -3.52 -10.06 -6.77
C PRO A 113 -3.98 -10.84 -5.54
N MET A 114 -4.12 -10.19 -4.38
CA MET A 114 -4.57 -10.87 -3.17
C MET A 114 -6.04 -11.28 -3.26
N MET A 115 -6.91 -10.45 -3.83
CA MET A 115 -8.29 -10.83 -4.13
C MET A 115 -8.34 -12.09 -5.01
N HIS A 116 -7.55 -12.16 -6.08
CA HIS A 116 -7.49 -13.33 -6.95
C HIS A 116 -6.97 -14.57 -6.23
N HIS A 117 -5.93 -14.43 -5.41
CA HIS A 117 -5.42 -15.54 -4.60
C HIS A 117 -6.48 -16.12 -3.67
N HIS A 118 -7.30 -15.27 -3.04
CA HIS A 118 -8.40 -15.72 -2.19
C HIS A 118 -9.50 -16.42 -3.00
N ILE A 119 -9.88 -15.87 -4.15
CA ILE A 119 -10.90 -16.48 -5.03
C ILE A 119 -10.46 -17.86 -5.52
N GLU A 120 -9.23 -17.97 -6.04
CA GLU A 120 -8.66 -19.24 -6.52
C GLU A 120 -8.65 -20.30 -5.41
N ALA A 121 -8.36 -19.88 -4.16
CA ALA A 121 -8.38 -20.75 -2.99
C ALA A 121 -9.79 -21.04 -2.43
N GLY A 122 -10.87 -20.62 -3.10
CA GLY A 122 -12.25 -20.81 -2.63
C GLY A 122 -12.63 -19.98 -1.39
N ARG A 123 -11.86 -18.94 -1.07
CA ARG A 123 -12.02 -18.08 0.11
C ARG A 123 -12.68 -16.75 -0.26
N THR A 124 -13.92 -16.80 -0.75
CA THR A 124 -14.63 -15.61 -1.25
C THR A 124 -14.77 -14.52 -0.19
N ARG A 125 -15.02 -14.88 1.07
CA ARG A 125 -15.18 -13.89 2.15
C ARG A 125 -13.90 -13.09 2.40
N GLU A 126 -12.74 -13.76 2.45
CA GLU A 126 -11.43 -13.11 2.55
C GLU A 126 -11.08 -12.28 1.30
N ALA A 127 -11.50 -12.73 0.11
CA ALA A 127 -11.37 -11.94 -1.11
C ALA A 127 -12.14 -10.62 -1.00
N LEU A 128 -13.38 -10.65 -0.52
CA LEU A 128 -14.14 -9.42 -0.31
C LEU A 128 -13.54 -8.54 0.78
N GLN A 129 -13.07 -9.13 1.89
CA GLN A 129 -12.39 -8.37 2.94
C GLN A 129 -11.20 -7.59 2.37
N THR A 130 -10.40 -8.23 1.52
CA THR A 130 -9.30 -7.60 0.79
C THR A 130 -9.78 -6.42 -0.06
N VAL A 131 -10.88 -6.58 -0.80
CA VAL A 131 -11.46 -5.50 -1.61
C VAL A 131 -11.95 -4.34 -0.72
N LYS A 132 -12.67 -4.64 0.36
CA LYS A 132 -13.29 -3.65 1.26
C LYS A 132 -12.27 -2.84 2.08
N GLN A 133 -11.00 -3.25 2.11
CA GLN A 133 -9.90 -2.42 2.65
C GLN A 133 -9.71 -1.10 1.88
N THR A 134 -9.98 -1.08 0.57
CA THR A 134 -9.75 0.13 -0.25
C THR A 134 -10.92 0.54 -1.14
N ILE A 135 -11.97 -0.29 -1.22
CA ILE A 135 -13.18 0.00 -1.98
C ILE A 135 -14.40 -0.07 -1.07
N ALA A 136 -15.08 1.06 -0.86
CA ALA A 136 -16.32 1.12 -0.09
C ALA A 136 -17.56 0.56 -0.82
N LEU A 137 -17.56 0.60 -2.16
CA LEU A 137 -18.69 0.23 -3.03
C LEU A 137 -18.27 -0.84 -4.07
N PRO A 138 -17.81 -2.03 -3.63
CA PRO A 138 -17.27 -3.04 -4.54
C PRO A 138 -18.27 -3.60 -5.56
N ALA A 139 -19.53 -3.82 -5.19
CA ALA A 139 -20.54 -4.36 -6.10
C ALA A 139 -20.88 -3.33 -7.18
N VAL A 140 -21.19 -2.08 -6.81
CA VAL A 140 -21.41 -0.97 -7.75
C VAL A 140 -20.23 -0.82 -8.71
N LEU A 141 -19.00 -0.75 -8.20
CA LEU A 141 -17.82 -0.68 -9.08
C LEU A 141 -17.61 -1.95 -9.91
N GLY A 142 -18.19 -3.09 -9.51
CA GLY A 142 -18.26 -4.30 -10.33
C GLY A 142 -19.04 -4.06 -11.62
N TYR A 143 -20.16 -3.35 -11.53
CA TYR A 143 -21.03 -3.00 -12.66
C TYR A 143 -20.52 -1.85 -13.53
N ILE A 144 -20.02 -0.77 -12.94
CA ILE A 144 -19.82 0.49 -13.70
C ILE A 144 -18.38 1.01 -13.82
N CYS A 145 -17.41 0.40 -13.13
CA CYS A 145 -16.01 0.83 -13.21
C CYS A 145 -15.50 0.80 -14.66
N SER A 146 -14.69 1.79 -15.04
CA SER A 146 -14.01 1.88 -16.34
C SER A 146 -12.81 0.94 -16.48
N ALA A 147 -12.60 0.04 -15.51
CA ALA A 147 -11.57 -0.99 -15.49
C ALA A 147 -10.13 -0.53 -15.85
N PRO A 148 -9.60 0.56 -15.25
CA PRO A 148 -8.23 0.99 -15.52
C PRO A 148 -7.20 -0.08 -15.11
N CYS A 149 -7.54 -0.88 -14.09
CA CYS A 149 -6.75 -2.03 -13.65
C CYS A 149 -6.64 -3.16 -14.70
N GLU A 150 -7.69 -3.42 -15.49
CA GLU A 150 -7.66 -4.41 -16.57
C GLU A 150 -6.80 -3.90 -17.74
N SER A 151 -6.82 -2.59 -17.99
CA SER A 151 -5.96 -1.95 -19.00
C SER A 151 -4.47 -2.00 -18.63
N GLY A 152 -4.15 -1.94 -17.33
CA GLY A 152 -2.78 -2.10 -16.84
C GLY A 152 -2.31 -3.55 -16.67
N CYS A 153 -3.15 -4.56 -16.90
CA CYS A 153 -2.82 -5.96 -16.67
C CYS A 153 -1.69 -6.44 -17.61
N ARG A 154 -0.68 -7.16 -17.10
CA ARG A 154 0.44 -7.67 -17.91
C ARG A 154 -0.01 -8.66 -18.97
N LEU A 155 -1.01 -9.50 -18.68
CA LEU A 155 -1.56 -10.46 -19.65
C LEU A 155 -2.13 -9.79 -20.90
N LYS A 156 -2.58 -8.53 -20.81
CA LYS A 156 -3.09 -7.78 -21.96
C LYS A 156 -2.04 -7.54 -23.06
N GLN A 157 -0.75 -7.64 -22.73
CA GLN A 157 0.34 -7.48 -23.70
C GLN A 157 0.59 -8.74 -24.54
N VAL A 158 0.08 -9.89 -24.10
CA VAL A 158 0.26 -11.20 -24.74
C VAL A 158 -1.05 -11.85 -25.17
N GLY A 159 -2.19 -11.28 -24.75
CA GLY A 159 -3.55 -11.67 -25.13
C GLY A 159 -4.58 -10.78 -24.46
N GLY A 160 -5.51 -11.39 -23.70
CA GLY A 160 -6.52 -10.71 -22.91
C GLY A 160 -6.07 -10.32 -21.50
N SER A 161 -6.85 -9.46 -20.84
CA SER A 161 -6.68 -9.16 -19.41
C SER A 161 -7.45 -10.16 -18.54
N LEU A 162 -7.20 -10.09 -17.23
CA LEU A 162 -8.11 -10.64 -16.22
C LEU A 162 -9.40 -9.84 -16.19
N SER A 163 -10.48 -10.52 -15.82
CA SER A 163 -11.83 -9.98 -15.64
C SER A 163 -12.01 -9.40 -14.24
N ILE A 164 -11.14 -8.48 -13.86
CA ILE A 164 -11.03 -7.95 -12.49
C ILE A 164 -12.36 -7.38 -12.00
N CYS A 165 -13.10 -6.65 -12.83
CA CYS A 165 -14.39 -6.08 -12.44
C CYS A 165 -15.46 -7.16 -12.24
N ALA A 166 -15.46 -8.21 -13.07
CA ALA A 166 -16.38 -9.34 -12.96
C ALA A 166 -16.12 -10.13 -11.67
N LEU A 167 -14.84 -10.40 -11.36
CA LEU A 167 -14.42 -11.09 -10.14
C LEU A 167 -14.73 -10.28 -8.89
N LYS A 168 -14.53 -8.96 -8.92
CA LYS A 168 -14.92 -8.06 -7.84
C LYS A 168 -16.45 -8.04 -7.64
N ARG A 169 -17.22 -8.02 -8.73
CA ARG A 169 -18.69 -8.09 -8.68
C ARG A 169 -19.13 -9.39 -8.02
N TYR A 170 -18.60 -10.52 -8.46
CA TYR A 170 -18.90 -11.84 -7.93
C TYR A 170 -18.78 -11.88 -6.40
N VAL A 171 -17.59 -11.55 -5.88
CA VAL A 171 -17.33 -11.65 -4.43
C VAL A 171 -18.17 -10.66 -3.61
N ALA A 172 -18.51 -9.51 -4.18
CA ALA A 172 -19.33 -8.50 -3.52
C ALA A 172 -20.81 -8.91 -3.49
N GLU A 173 -21.35 -9.44 -4.58
CA GLU A 173 -22.73 -9.92 -4.65
C GLU A 173 -22.94 -11.18 -3.79
N GLU A 174 -21.96 -12.09 -3.75
CA GLU A 174 -22.00 -13.27 -2.87
C GLU A 174 -22.15 -12.85 -1.40
N ASP A 175 -21.45 -11.81 -0.95
CA ASP A 175 -21.56 -11.29 0.42
C ASP A 175 -22.87 -10.52 0.66
N LEU A 176 -23.28 -9.67 -0.27
CA LEU A 176 -24.53 -8.90 -0.15
C LEU A 176 -25.76 -9.81 -0.06
N ASN A 177 -25.73 -10.95 -0.77
CA ASN A 177 -26.80 -11.95 -0.75
C ASN A 177 -26.66 -12.96 0.41
N SER A 178 -25.59 -12.88 1.21
CA SER A 178 -25.43 -13.75 2.38
C SER A 178 -26.31 -13.32 3.54
N GLU A 179 -26.59 -14.24 4.48
CA GLU A 179 -27.35 -13.92 5.69
C GLU A 179 -26.64 -12.89 6.59
N ALA A 180 -25.31 -12.86 6.54
CA ALA A 180 -24.46 -11.99 7.34
C ALA A 180 -23.39 -11.29 6.48
N PRO A 181 -23.79 -10.26 5.70
CA PRO A 181 -22.87 -9.47 4.91
C PRO A 181 -21.76 -8.87 5.77
N PHE A 182 -20.55 -8.83 5.22
CA PHE A 182 -19.38 -8.35 5.93
C PHE A 182 -19.51 -6.86 6.28
N LEU A 183 -19.38 -6.57 7.57
CA LEU A 183 -19.19 -5.24 8.13
C LEU A 183 -17.75 -5.09 8.59
N PRO A 184 -17.03 -4.02 8.21
CA PRO A 184 -15.71 -3.74 8.76
C PRO A 184 -15.78 -3.47 10.27
N ALA A 185 -14.64 -3.66 10.94
CA ALA A 185 -14.51 -3.30 12.34
C ALA A 185 -14.59 -1.78 12.52
N VAL A 186 -15.29 -1.35 13.57
CA VAL A 186 -15.44 0.05 13.95
C VAL A 186 -14.62 0.29 15.22
N GLN A 187 -13.77 1.32 15.19
CA GLN A 187 -12.99 1.76 16.32
C GLN A 187 -13.89 2.36 17.41
N THR A 188 -13.32 2.58 18.59
CA THR A 188 -14.07 3.23 19.68
C THR A 188 -14.55 4.61 19.26
N ALA A 189 -15.79 4.94 19.61
CA ALA A 189 -16.39 6.21 19.27
C ALA A 189 -15.52 7.39 19.75
N THR A 190 -15.20 8.30 18.82
CA THR A 190 -14.34 9.46 19.10
C THR A 190 -15.11 10.61 19.73
N GLY A 191 -16.44 10.55 19.70
CA GLY A 191 -17.33 11.65 20.09
C GLY A 191 -17.39 12.79 19.06
N LYS A 192 -16.66 12.68 17.95
CA LYS A 192 -16.60 13.70 16.89
C LYS A 192 -17.68 13.48 15.84
N LYS A 193 -18.20 14.58 15.30
CA LYS A 193 -19.27 14.59 14.30
C LYS A 193 -18.81 15.18 12.98
N VAL A 194 -19.11 14.51 11.88
CA VAL A 194 -18.77 14.94 10.52
C VAL A 194 -20.03 15.08 9.67
N ALA A 195 -20.21 16.27 9.07
CA ALA A 195 -21.24 16.50 8.07
C ALA A 195 -20.68 16.22 6.68
N ILE A 196 -21.39 15.43 5.87
CA ILE A 196 -20.99 15.07 4.51
C ILE A 196 -22.04 15.58 3.54
N ILE A 197 -21.69 16.54 2.69
CA ILE A 197 -22.60 17.18 1.75
C ILE A 197 -22.53 16.48 0.40
N GLY A 198 -23.54 15.67 0.10
CA GLY A 198 -23.64 14.81 -1.07
C GLY A 198 -23.53 13.33 -0.69
N SER A 199 -24.54 12.56 -1.04
CA SER A 199 -24.64 11.11 -0.85
C SER A 199 -24.25 10.31 -2.09
N GLY A 200 -23.41 10.90 -2.95
CA GLY A 200 -22.81 10.23 -4.11
C GLY A 200 -21.63 9.31 -3.74
N PRO A 201 -20.91 8.74 -4.72
CA PRO A 201 -19.84 7.78 -4.48
C PRO A 201 -18.74 8.29 -3.54
N THR A 202 -18.38 9.58 -3.64
CA THR A 202 -17.38 10.21 -2.75
C THR A 202 -17.89 10.30 -1.32
N GLY A 203 -19.11 10.78 -1.11
CA GLY A 203 -19.67 10.95 0.24
C GLY A 203 -19.96 9.61 0.92
N LEU A 204 -20.50 8.65 0.18
CA LEU A 204 -20.71 7.27 0.67
C LEU A 204 -19.37 6.62 1.08
N ALA A 205 -18.33 6.75 0.27
CA ALA A 205 -17.01 6.24 0.61
C ALA A 205 -16.39 6.97 1.82
N ALA A 206 -16.51 8.30 1.90
CA ALA A 206 -16.03 9.06 3.05
C ALA A 206 -16.73 8.60 4.35
N ALA A 207 -18.05 8.45 4.32
CA ALA A 207 -18.83 7.95 5.46
C ALA A 207 -18.38 6.53 5.87
N TYR A 208 -18.21 5.63 4.90
CA TYR A 208 -17.77 4.25 5.15
C TYR A 208 -16.45 4.18 5.94
N TYR A 209 -15.47 5.00 5.58
CA TYR A 209 -14.16 5.02 6.27
C TYR A 209 -14.19 5.82 7.57
N LEU A 210 -14.89 6.96 7.63
CA LEU A 210 -15.00 7.74 8.87
C LEU A 210 -15.74 6.98 9.98
N GLN A 211 -16.76 6.18 9.62
CA GLN A 211 -17.44 5.31 10.58
C GLN A 211 -16.50 4.24 11.14
N GLN A 212 -15.63 3.64 10.32
CA GLN A 212 -14.62 2.70 10.81
C GLN A 212 -13.68 3.35 11.83
N GLU A 213 -13.34 4.62 11.63
CA GLU A 213 -12.51 5.38 12.56
C GLU A 213 -13.26 5.87 13.82
N GLY A 214 -14.54 5.51 13.99
CA GLY A 214 -15.35 5.84 15.17
C GLY A 214 -15.97 7.25 15.16
N HIS A 215 -15.96 7.95 14.02
CA HIS A 215 -16.56 9.28 13.88
C HIS A 215 -18.04 9.19 13.45
N ALA A 216 -18.91 9.92 14.13
CA ALA A 216 -20.34 9.97 13.77
C ALA A 216 -20.54 10.77 12.48
N CYS A 217 -21.15 10.15 11.46
CA CYS A 217 -21.31 10.76 10.14
C CYS A 217 -22.78 10.98 9.78
N THR A 218 -23.12 12.19 9.34
CA THR A 218 -24.43 12.52 8.77
C THR A 218 -24.25 13.01 7.34
N LEU A 219 -24.83 12.29 6.37
CA LEU A 219 -24.86 12.67 4.96
C LEU A 219 -26.09 13.54 4.70
N PHE A 220 -25.90 14.66 4.01
CA PHE A 220 -26.95 15.56 3.56
C PHE A 220 -27.00 15.54 2.03
N ASP A 221 -28.18 15.39 1.44
CA ASP A 221 -28.31 15.42 -0.02
C ASP A 221 -29.59 16.13 -0.43
N LYS A 222 -29.51 16.90 -1.52
CA LYS A 222 -30.66 17.62 -2.10
C LYS A 222 -31.70 16.70 -2.71
N ASN A 223 -31.29 15.50 -3.12
CA ASN A 223 -32.17 14.52 -3.76
C ASN A 223 -32.98 13.74 -2.72
N PRO A 224 -34.09 13.08 -3.12
CA PRO A 224 -34.93 12.32 -2.17
C PRO A 224 -34.31 11.00 -1.71
N GLU A 225 -33.48 10.35 -2.53
CA GLU A 225 -32.82 9.08 -2.21
C GLU A 225 -31.30 9.13 -2.40
N PRO A 226 -30.52 8.39 -1.60
CA PRO A 226 -29.06 8.44 -1.63
C PRO A 226 -28.47 7.73 -2.85
N GLY A 227 -27.26 8.12 -3.26
CA GLY A 227 -26.52 7.50 -4.36
C GLY A 227 -26.00 8.51 -5.39
N GLY A 228 -26.51 9.74 -5.39
CA GLY A 228 -26.08 10.80 -6.31
C GLY A 228 -26.08 10.34 -7.77
N ALA A 229 -25.02 10.62 -8.51
CA ALA A 229 -24.90 10.23 -9.92
C ALA A 229 -25.09 8.72 -10.17
N LEU A 230 -24.79 7.85 -9.19
CA LEU A 230 -25.03 6.40 -9.32
C LEU A 230 -26.52 6.09 -9.47
N ARG A 231 -27.38 6.84 -8.76
CA ARG A 231 -28.84 6.69 -8.83
C ARG A 231 -29.45 7.49 -9.99
N TYR A 232 -29.05 8.74 -10.14
CA TYR A 232 -29.79 9.67 -11.01
C TYR A 232 -29.22 9.82 -12.43
N GLU A 233 -27.97 9.38 -12.68
CA GLU A 233 -27.34 9.51 -14.00
C GLU A 233 -27.06 8.17 -14.69
N ILE A 234 -26.94 7.06 -13.95
CA ILE A 234 -26.67 5.74 -14.51
C ILE A 234 -27.98 4.97 -14.70
N PRO A 235 -28.24 4.41 -15.90
CA PRO A 235 -29.42 3.59 -16.16
C PRO A 235 -29.48 2.34 -15.27
N GLU A 236 -30.69 1.93 -14.88
CA GLU A 236 -30.89 0.74 -14.04
C GLU A 236 -30.44 -0.56 -14.72
N ALA A 237 -30.49 -0.62 -16.07
CA ALA A 237 -29.95 -1.75 -16.83
C ALA A 237 -28.42 -1.89 -16.71
N GLU A 238 -27.70 -0.81 -16.41
CA GLU A 238 -26.24 -0.82 -16.19
C GLU A 238 -25.90 -0.99 -14.71
N LEU A 239 -26.70 -0.43 -13.80
CA LEU A 239 -26.53 -0.55 -12.36
C LEU A 239 -27.88 -0.82 -11.68
N PRO A 240 -28.16 -2.07 -11.28
CA PRO A 240 -29.39 -2.42 -10.58
C PRO A 240 -29.58 -1.60 -9.29
N ARG A 241 -30.79 -1.04 -9.09
CA ARG A 241 -31.09 -0.24 -7.88
C ARG A 241 -30.98 -1.07 -6.61
N SER A 242 -31.40 -2.34 -6.67
CA SER A 242 -31.26 -3.29 -5.56
C SER A 242 -29.82 -3.45 -5.07
N VAL A 243 -28.84 -3.48 -5.98
CA VAL A 243 -27.41 -3.59 -5.63
C VAL A 243 -26.92 -2.29 -4.99
N LEU A 244 -27.29 -1.14 -5.57
CA LEU A 244 -26.94 0.17 -5.01
C LEU A 244 -27.52 0.36 -3.60
N ASP A 245 -28.80 0.03 -3.42
CA ASP A 245 -29.51 0.11 -2.14
C ASP A 245 -28.87 -0.82 -1.10
N ALA A 246 -28.48 -2.03 -1.48
CA ALA A 246 -27.82 -2.98 -0.59
C ALA A 246 -26.46 -2.46 -0.09
N GLU A 247 -25.62 -1.88 -0.95
CA GLU A 247 -24.33 -1.30 -0.52
C GLU A 247 -24.49 -0.04 0.31
N ILE A 248 -25.46 0.83 -0.01
CA ILE A 248 -25.80 1.98 0.85
C ILE A 248 -26.29 1.49 2.21
N GLY A 249 -27.08 0.41 2.24
CA GLY A 249 -27.54 -0.24 3.46
C GLY A 249 -26.41 -0.73 4.36
N ILE A 250 -25.29 -1.19 3.81
CA ILE A 250 -24.09 -1.52 4.58
C ILE A 250 -23.53 -0.28 5.29
N ILE A 251 -23.47 0.86 4.61
CA ILE A 251 -22.98 2.12 5.18
C ILE A 251 -23.94 2.64 6.27
N ALA A 252 -25.25 2.49 6.07
CA ALA A 252 -26.25 2.79 7.10
C ALA A 252 -26.10 1.88 8.33
N ARG A 253 -25.87 0.57 8.13
CA ARG A 253 -25.63 -0.40 9.22
C ARG A 253 -24.35 -0.13 10.01
N LEU A 254 -23.36 0.56 9.42
CA LEU A 254 -22.19 1.06 10.15
C LEU A 254 -22.50 2.27 11.03
N GLY A 255 -23.71 2.85 10.93
CA GLY A 255 -24.17 3.96 11.75
C GLY A 255 -24.24 5.31 11.02
N ALA A 256 -24.07 5.33 9.68
CA ALA A 256 -24.21 6.58 8.93
C ALA A 256 -25.68 7.02 8.86
N GLU A 257 -25.92 8.29 9.20
CA GLU A 257 -27.23 8.90 9.10
C GLU A 257 -27.41 9.59 7.75
N PHE A 258 -28.63 9.54 7.20
CA PHE A 258 -28.96 10.16 5.92
C PHE A 258 -30.08 11.20 6.10
N ARG A 259 -29.80 12.44 5.72
CA ARG A 259 -30.73 13.57 5.71
C ARG A 259 -30.97 14.01 4.27
N MET A 260 -32.00 13.42 3.66
CA MET A 260 -32.36 13.64 2.26
C MET A 260 -33.19 14.91 2.08
N ASN A 261 -33.41 15.35 0.84
CA ASN A 261 -34.09 16.60 0.50
C ASN A 261 -33.53 17.84 1.21
N THR A 262 -32.23 17.83 1.54
CA THR A 262 -31.55 18.87 2.30
C THR A 262 -30.34 19.37 1.52
N ALA A 263 -30.48 20.52 0.85
CA ALA A 263 -29.39 21.16 0.13
C ALA A 263 -28.70 22.22 1.00
N LEU A 264 -27.36 22.19 1.00
CA LEU A 264 -26.54 23.25 1.59
C LEU A 264 -26.75 24.57 0.82
N GLY A 265 -26.93 25.67 1.54
CA GLY A 265 -27.23 26.99 1.00
C GLY A 265 -28.72 27.25 0.78
N GLN A 266 -29.58 26.25 1.03
CA GLN A 266 -31.05 26.39 0.91
C GLN A 266 -31.77 25.92 2.19
N GLN A 267 -31.82 24.61 2.44
CA GLN A 267 -32.49 24.04 3.62
C GLN A 267 -31.60 24.04 4.86
N ILE A 268 -30.28 24.10 4.68
CA ILE A 268 -29.31 24.20 5.75
C ILE A 268 -28.18 25.15 5.34
N SER A 269 -27.76 26.02 6.26
CA SER A 269 -26.66 26.95 6.05
C SER A 269 -25.31 26.36 6.45
N PHE A 270 -24.23 26.96 5.93
CA PHE A 270 -22.87 26.56 6.30
C PHE A 270 -22.58 26.85 7.79
N GLU A 271 -23.09 27.97 8.31
CA GLU A 271 -22.93 28.39 9.70
C GLU A 271 -23.59 27.41 10.66
N GLU A 272 -24.80 26.92 10.33
CA GLU A 272 -25.49 25.90 11.12
C GLU A 272 -24.69 24.59 11.17
N LEU A 273 -24.15 24.14 10.03
CA LEU A 273 -23.31 22.95 9.99
C LEU A 273 -22.04 23.14 10.80
N ARG A 274 -21.37 24.29 10.65
CA ARG A 274 -20.14 24.61 11.37
C ARG A 274 -20.34 24.70 12.88
N GLY A 275 -21.53 25.06 13.34
CA GLY A 275 -21.90 25.07 14.76
C GLY A 275 -22.23 23.68 15.33
N GLN A 276 -22.61 22.70 14.49
CA GLN A 276 -23.11 21.39 14.92
C GLN A 276 -22.11 20.24 14.71
N PHE A 277 -21.14 20.42 13.80
CA PHE A 277 -20.21 19.38 13.38
C PHE A 277 -18.76 19.85 13.54
N ASP A 278 -17.86 18.92 13.88
CA ASP A 278 -16.44 19.21 14.06
C ASP A 278 -15.69 19.35 12.72
N ALA A 279 -16.20 18.72 11.65
CA ALA A 279 -15.66 18.80 10.30
C ALA A 279 -16.75 18.67 9.23
N ILE A 280 -16.49 19.21 8.04
CA ILE A 280 -17.42 19.18 6.90
C ILE A 280 -16.72 18.62 5.66
N VAL A 281 -17.38 17.73 4.94
CA VAL A 281 -16.93 17.14 3.67
C VAL A 281 -17.86 17.59 2.55
N LEU A 282 -17.32 18.21 1.50
CA LEU A 282 -18.03 18.64 0.29
C LEU A 282 -17.86 17.59 -0.81
N ALA A 283 -18.91 16.81 -1.04
CA ALA A 283 -19.03 15.73 -2.02
C ALA A 283 -20.24 15.93 -2.96
N ALA A 284 -20.66 17.17 -3.18
CA ALA A 284 -21.95 17.55 -3.78
C ALA A 284 -22.03 17.43 -5.31
N GLY A 285 -21.13 16.68 -5.95
CA GLY A 285 -20.99 16.68 -7.41
C GLY A 285 -20.52 18.06 -7.92
N ARG A 286 -20.82 18.41 -9.17
CA ARG A 286 -20.39 19.70 -9.73
C ARG A 286 -21.14 20.85 -9.05
N VAL A 287 -20.40 21.68 -8.33
CA VAL A 287 -20.91 22.85 -7.60
C VAL A 287 -19.88 23.99 -7.62
N LYS A 288 -20.36 25.22 -7.44
CA LYS A 288 -19.53 26.40 -7.15
C LYS A 288 -19.72 26.86 -5.71
N ALA A 289 -18.77 27.66 -5.22
CA ALA A 289 -18.84 28.27 -3.89
C ALA A 289 -20.16 29.03 -3.63
N ASP A 290 -20.61 29.81 -4.61
CA ASP A 290 -21.87 30.56 -4.55
C ASP A 290 -23.10 29.65 -4.41
N ASP A 291 -23.10 28.49 -5.08
CA ASP A 291 -24.21 27.52 -5.02
C ASP A 291 -24.38 26.93 -3.61
N LEU A 292 -23.30 26.94 -2.82
CA LEU A 292 -23.26 26.42 -1.45
C LEU A 292 -23.47 27.52 -0.39
N GLY A 293 -23.58 28.79 -0.81
CA GLY A 293 -23.65 29.93 0.11
C GLY A 293 -22.33 30.16 0.88
N MET A 294 -21.18 29.79 0.31
CA MET A 294 -19.87 29.85 0.97
C MET A 294 -18.92 30.82 0.25
N SER A 295 -19.01 32.12 0.53
CA SER A 295 -18.22 33.15 -0.18
C SER A 295 -16.70 33.04 0.00
N ASP A 296 -16.25 32.54 1.15
CA ASP A 296 -14.83 32.40 1.49
C ASP A 296 -14.19 31.14 0.89
N LEU A 297 -15.00 30.32 0.20
CA LEU A 297 -14.54 29.09 -0.42
C LEU A 297 -13.90 29.40 -1.78
N GLU A 298 -12.60 29.18 -1.87
CA GLU A 298 -11.86 29.39 -3.11
C GLU A 298 -12.33 28.44 -4.20
N SER A 299 -12.52 28.98 -5.40
CA SER A 299 -12.92 28.21 -6.59
C SER A 299 -11.76 28.12 -7.59
N ALA A 300 -11.60 26.96 -8.19
CA ALA A 300 -10.72 26.69 -9.32
C ALA A 300 -11.54 26.51 -10.61
N ARG A 301 -10.86 26.46 -11.77
CA ARG A 301 -11.53 26.26 -13.07
C ARG A 301 -12.41 25.00 -13.12
N ALA A 302 -12.03 23.95 -12.40
CA ALA A 302 -12.67 22.64 -12.45
C ALA A 302 -13.66 22.35 -11.30
N GLY A 303 -13.83 23.27 -10.35
CA GLY A 303 -14.63 23.08 -9.13
C GLY A 303 -14.03 23.83 -7.94
N ILE A 304 -14.23 23.33 -6.73
CA ILE A 304 -13.66 23.88 -5.50
C ILE A 304 -12.12 23.70 -5.50
N HIS A 305 -11.40 24.74 -5.09
CA HIS A 305 -9.95 24.67 -4.91
C HIS A 305 -9.61 23.90 -3.62
N ILE A 306 -8.66 22.98 -3.71
CA ILE A 306 -8.19 22.17 -2.57
C ILE A 306 -6.68 22.05 -2.56
N ASN A 307 -6.10 21.84 -1.38
CA ASN A 307 -4.78 21.26 -1.27
C ASN A 307 -4.83 19.80 -1.75
N SER A 308 -4.09 19.47 -2.81
CA SER A 308 -4.13 18.13 -3.41
C SER A 308 -3.58 17.00 -2.54
N GLU A 309 -2.80 17.34 -1.51
CA GLU A 309 -2.20 16.39 -0.57
C GLU A 309 -3.11 16.07 0.62
N THR A 310 -3.95 17.02 1.03
CA THR A 310 -4.77 16.94 2.25
C THR A 310 -6.28 16.99 1.98
N PHE A 311 -6.68 17.31 0.75
CA PHE A 311 -8.07 17.56 0.35
C PHE A 311 -8.77 18.70 1.12
N GLU A 312 -8.04 19.45 1.94
CA GLU A 312 -8.54 20.61 2.66
C GLU A 312 -8.78 21.77 1.69
N THR A 313 -9.86 22.51 1.90
CA THR A 313 -10.21 23.70 1.12
C THR A 313 -9.53 24.96 1.69
N SER A 314 -9.86 26.15 1.19
CA SER A 314 -9.45 27.42 1.81
C SER A 314 -10.00 27.61 3.23
N ILE A 315 -11.02 26.85 3.62
CA ILE A 315 -11.66 26.93 4.93
C ILE A 315 -11.20 25.76 5.79
N ARG A 316 -10.54 26.09 6.91
CA ARG A 316 -10.04 25.10 7.88
C ARG A 316 -11.17 24.18 8.37
N GLY A 317 -10.89 22.87 8.37
CA GLY A 317 -11.86 21.84 8.79
C GLY A 317 -12.93 21.51 7.74
N VAL A 318 -12.82 22.07 6.53
CA VAL A 318 -13.67 21.78 5.38
C VAL A 318 -12.83 21.12 4.29
N PHE A 319 -13.27 19.95 3.85
CA PHE A 319 -12.59 19.10 2.86
C PHE A 319 -13.47 18.89 1.64
N ALA A 320 -12.90 18.69 0.44
CA ALA A 320 -13.70 18.48 -0.77
C ALA A 320 -13.08 17.45 -1.72
N GLY A 321 -13.92 16.73 -2.48
CA GLY A 321 -13.44 15.78 -3.49
C GLY A 321 -14.49 15.30 -4.49
N GLY A 322 -14.11 14.35 -5.35
CA GLY A 322 -14.98 13.86 -6.42
C GLY A 322 -15.42 14.96 -7.37
N GLY A 323 -16.67 14.89 -7.82
CA GLY A 323 -17.25 15.84 -8.77
C GLY A 323 -17.20 17.32 -8.33
N ALA A 324 -17.02 17.59 -7.04
CA ALA A 324 -16.96 18.94 -6.48
C ALA A 324 -15.64 19.66 -6.79
N VAL A 325 -14.56 18.91 -7.05
CA VAL A 325 -13.22 19.48 -7.33
C VAL A 325 -12.75 19.21 -8.76
N ARG A 326 -13.42 18.31 -9.49
CA ARG A 326 -13.01 17.87 -10.84
C ARG A 326 -14.18 17.42 -11.69
N SER A 327 -14.03 17.52 -13.02
CA SER A 327 -15.07 17.20 -14.01
C SER A 327 -15.12 15.74 -14.47
N GLY A 328 -14.20 14.88 -14.00
CA GLY A 328 -14.04 13.49 -14.45
C GLY A 328 -15.14 12.53 -13.94
N LYS A 329 -15.56 11.59 -14.79
CA LYS A 329 -16.67 10.64 -14.53
C LYS A 329 -16.24 9.28 -13.94
N MET A 330 -15.01 9.13 -13.46
CA MET A 330 -14.54 7.84 -12.95
C MET A 330 -15.08 7.57 -11.54
N ALA A 331 -16.07 6.69 -11.42
CA ALA A 331 -16.66 6.31 -10.12
C ALA A 331 -15.60 5.78 -9.13
N VAL A 332 -14.66 4.94 -9.59
CA VAL A 332 -13.57 4.42 -8.75
C VAL A 332 -12.66 5.53 -8.20
N ARG A 333 -12.45 6.62 -8.95
CA ARG A 333 -11.70 7.77 -8.45
C ARG A 333 -12.48 8.54 -7.38
N SER A 334 -13.80 8.65 -7.54
CA SER A 334 -14.66 9.29 -6.54
C SER A 334 -14.65 8.52 -5.22
N VAL A 335 -14.71 7.19 -5.28
CA VAL A 335 -14.56 6.33 -4.09
C VAL A 335 -13.17 6.49 -3.45
N ALA A 336 -12.11 6.55 -4.27
CA ALA A 336 -10.75 6.78 -3.77
C ALA A 336 -10.59 8.15 -3.10
N ASP A 337 -11.16 9.20 -3.67
CA ASP A 337 -11.18 10.54 -3.07
C ASP A 337 -11.89 10.52 -1.71
N GLY A 338 -13.03 9.80 -1.59
CA GLY A 338 -13.74 9.65 -0.32
C GLY A 338 -12.89 8.99 0.77
N LYS A 339 -12.11 7.96 0.42
CA LYS A 339 -11.13 7.33 1.33
C LYS A 339 -10.05 8.31 1.79
N ALA A 340 -9.45 9.06 0.87
CA ALA A 340 -8.39 10.01 1.17
C ALA A 340 -8.89 11.17 2.05
N ILE A 341 -10.11 11.66 1.79
CA ILE A 341 -10.77 12.67 2.62
C ILE A 341 -11.02 12.14 4.03
N ALA A 342 -11.55 10.92 4.18
CA ALA A 342 -11.79 10.33 5.49
C ALA A 342 -10.51 10.26 6.34
N ALA A 343 -9.39 9.86 5.74
CA ALA A 343 -8.08 9.86 6.42
C ALA A 343 -7.63 11.27 6.82
N SER A 344 -7.87 12.27 5.97
CA SER A 344 -7.49 13.67 6.23
C SER A 344 -8.34 14.28 7.35
N VAL A 345 -9.66 14.04 7.32
CA VAL A 345 -10.60 14.43 8.38
C VAL A 345 -10.26 13.75 9.70
N HIS A 346 -9.93 12.45 9.70
CA HIS A 346 -9.51 11.75 10.91
C HIS A 346 -8.25 12.37 11.54
N GLN A 347 -7.22 12.68 10.73
CA GLN A 347 -6.02 13.38 11.21
C GLN A 347 -6.37 14.76 11.79
N TYR A 348 -7.19 15.53 11.09
CA TYR A 348 -7.63 16.85 11.55
C TYR A 348 -8.33 16.77 12.91
N LEU A 349 -9.26 15.83 13.08
CA LEU A 349 -10.05 15.68 14.30
C LEU A 349 -9.25 15.14 15.48
N GLY A 350 -8.23 14.31 15.23
CA GLY A 350 -7.37 13.74 16.26
C GLY A 350 -6.19 14.61 16.66
N GLN A 351 -5.56 15.29 15.70
CA GLN A 351 -4.27 15.97 15.87
C GLN A 351 -4.32 17.47 15.57
N GLY A 352 -5.37 17.97 14.93
CA GLY A 352 -5.53 19.39 14.57
C GLY A 352 -4.73 19.86 13.36
N THR A 353 -3.83 19.01 12.83
CA THR A 353 -3.03 19.23 11.62
C THR A 353 -3.23 18.07 10.65
N VAL A 354 -3.31 18.38 9.35
CA VAL A 354 -3.37 17.38 8.29
C VAL A 354 -2.04 17.37 7.58
N THR A 355 -1.41 16.20 7.51
CA THR A 355 -0.21 15.99 6.70
C THR A 355 -0.60 15.27 5.41
N ARG A 356 0.25 15.38 4.38
CA ARG A 356 0.10 14.66 3.12
C ARG A 356 -0.27 13.20 3.41
N GLY A 357 -1.36 12.73 2.82
CA GLY A 357 -1.66 11.31 2.80
C GLY A 357 -0.46 10.58 2.18
N GLN A 358 0.20 9.73 2.96
CA GLN A 358 1.46 9.07 2.58
C GLN A 358 1.36 8.47 1.16
N ASP A 359 2.12 9.04 0.22
CA ASP A 359 2.39 8.34 -1.02
C ASP A 359 3.28 7.16 -0.65
N GLN A 360 2.71 5.97 -0.63
CA GLN A 360 3.46 4.76 -0.34
C GLN A 360 4.62 4.67 -1.33
N PHE A 361 5.86 4.63 -0.85
CA PHE A 361 6.99 4.39 -1.73
C PHE A 361 6.84 3.01 -2.37
N TYR A 362 6.97 2.92 -3.69
CA TYR A 362 7.01 1.65 -4.39
C TYR A 362 7.95 1.72 -5.59
N LEU A 363 8.62 0.61 -5.86
CA LEU A 363 9.37 0.44 -7.10
C LEU A 363 8.49 -0.12 -8.19
N ARG A 364 8.76 0.36 -9.41
CA ARG A 364 8.13 -0.09 -10.64
C ARG A 364 9.21 -0.69 -11.52
N MET A 365 8.97 -1.93 -11.96
CA MET A 365 9.76 -2.50 -13.06
C MET A 365 9.61 -1.62 -14.29
N ARG A 366 10.73 -1.42 -15.00
CA ARG A 366 10.71 -0.81 -16.33
C ARG A 366 9.76 -1.56 -17.26
N ASN A 367 9.38 -0.92 -18.36
CA ASN A 367 8.62 -1.63 -19.38
C ASN A 367 9.49 -2.76 -19.92
N MET A 368 8.93 -3.97 -19.94
CA MET A 368 9.57 -5.16 -20.45
C MET A 368 9.36 -5.23 -21.96
N ASP A 369 10.38 -5.66 -22.69
CA ASP A 369 10.17 -6.11 -24.06
C ASP A 369 9.43 -7.47 -24.10
N ARG A 370 9.16 -7.98 -25.30
CA ARG A 370 8.38 -9.21 -25.44
C ARG A 370 9.11 -10.43 -24.85
N ALA A 371 10.42 -10.54 -25.05
CA ALA A 371 11.19 -11.67 -24.55
C ALA A 371 11.31 -11.64 -23.02
N GLU A 372 11.53 -10.45 -22.45
CA GLU A 372 11.52 -10.24 -20.99
C GLU A 372 10.15 -10.59 -20.38
N LEU A 373 9.07 -10.20 -21.05
CA LEU A 373 7.72 -10.51 -20.58
C LEU A 373 7.39 -12.00 -20.64
N ASP A 374 7.77 -12.69 -21.72
CA ASP A 374 7.56 -14.13 -21.85
C ASP A 374 8.35 -14.88 -20.76
N GLY A 375 9.60 -14.48 -20.48
CA GLY A 375 10.40 -15.00 -19.38
C GLY A 375 9.77 -14.75 -18.00
N PHE A 376 9.26 -13.52 -17.76
CA PHE A 376 8.53 -13.18 -16.55
C PHE A 376 7.30 -14.08 -16.35
N ILE A 377 6.52 -14.32 -17.41
CA ILE A 377 5.31 -15.16 -17.35
C ILE A 377 5.67 -16.60 -16.97
N GLU A 378 6.67 -17.19 -17.60
CA GLU A 378 7.11 -18.55 -17.27
C GLU A 378 7.62 -18.65 -15.82
N GLU A 379 8.37 -17.65 -15.35
CA GLU A 379 8.80 -17.58 -13.96
C GLU A 379 7.60 -17.52 -12.99
N GLN A 380 6.61 -16.64 -13.26
CA GLN A 380 5.43 -16.54 -12.40
C GLN A 380 4.60 -17.82 -12.41
N LYS A 381 4.51 -18.52 -13.55
CA LYS A 381 3.85 -19.84 -13.64
C LYS A 381 4.49 -20.85 -12.70
N HIS A 382 5.83 -20.95 -12.69
CA HIS A 382 6.53 -21.83 -11.76
C HIS A 382 6.40 -21.39 -10.29
N LYS A 383 6.49 -20.09 -10.04
CA LYS A 383 6.45 -19.51 -8.70
C LYS A 383 5.10 -19.69 -8.01
N PHE A 384 4.02 -19.45 -8.72
CA PHE A 384 2.65 -19.48 -8.21
C PHE A 384 1.87 -20.74 -8.62
N ASN A 385 2.52 -21.67 -9.32
CA ASN A 385 1.89 -22.89 -9.84
C ASN A 385 0.66 -22.60 -10.72
N ILE A 386 0.77 -21.57 -11.56
CA ILE A 386 -0.30 -21.16 -12.48
C ILE A 386 -0.37 -22.19 -13.61
N SER A 387 -1.51 -22.86 -13.72
CA SER A 387 -1.81 -23.76 -14.82
C SER A 387 -2.24 -22.99 -16.07
N GLY A 388 -1.95 -23.52 -17.26
CA GLY A 388 -2.50 -23.02 -18.51
C GLY A 388 -1.53 -22.96 -19.69
N GLY A 389 -2.05 -23.29 -20.87
CA GLY A 389 -1.46 -23.02 -22.18
C GLY A 389 -2.04 -21.72 -22.77
N GLU A 390 -2.58 -21.78 -23.99
CA GLU A 390 -3.23 -20.62 -24.63
C GLU A 390 -4.40 -20.02 -23.81
N GLU A 391 -5.05 -20.83 -22.98
CA GLU A 391 -6.16 -20.43 -22.11
C GLU A 391 -5.75 -19.38 -21.06
N LEU A 392 -4.47 -19.34 -20.66
CA LEU A 392 -3.95 -18.29 -19.77
C LEU A 392 -4.14 -16.89 -20.36
N PHE A 393 -4.13 -16.79 -21.69
CA PHE A 393 -4.21 -15.53 -22.41
C PHE A 393 -5.62 -15.19 -22.87
N THR A 394 -6.62 -16.02 -22.61
CA THR A 394 -8.00 -15.83 -23.07
C THR A 394 -8.93 -15.52 -21.90
N ARG A 395 -9.69 -14.42 -22.00
CA ARG A 395 -10.74 -14.07 -21.03
C ARG A 395 -11.82 -15.16 -21.00
N VAL A 396 -12.14 -15.69 -19.81
CA VAL A 396 -13.18 -16.73 -19.69
C VAL A 396 -14.46 -16.28 -18.98
N VAL A 397 -14.44 -15.10 -18.34
CA VAL A 397 -15.59 -14.51 -17.65
C VAL A 397 -15.88 -13.13 -18.23
N GLU A 398 -17.09 -12.93 -18.75
CA GLU A 398 -17.55 -11.61 -19.17
C GLU A 398 -18.18 -10.85 -18.01
N ARG A 399 -18.10 -9.52 -18.05
CA ARG A 399 -18.60 -8.65 -16.96
C ARG A 399 -20.10 -8.84 -16.69
N ASP A 400 -20.86 -9.02 -17.76
CA ASP A 400 -22.32 -9.12 -17.71
C ASP A 400 -22.81 -10.55 -17.52
N ASN A 401 -21.92 -11.54 -17.60
CA ASN A 401 -22.24 -12.96 -17.49
C ASN A 401 -21.21 -13.69 -16.61
N VAL A 402 -21.31 -13.47 -15.30
CA VAL A 402 -20.43 -14.08 -14.30
C VAL A 402 -20.93 -15.49 -13.96
N SER A 403 -20.19 -16.51 -14.38
CA SER A 403 -20.45 -17.91 -14.02
C SER A 403 -19.61 -18.32 -12.80
N PRO A 404 -20.22 -18.71 -11.66
CA PRO A 404 -19.49 -19.10 -10.45
C PRO A 404 -18.44 -20.20 -10.69
N GLU A 405 -18.76 -21.17 -11.56
CA GLU A 405 -17.88 -22.29 -11.92
C GLU A 405 -16.58 -21.85 -12.60
N LYS A 406 -16.59 -20.69 -13.28
CA LYS A 406 -15.44 -20.14 -14.02
C LYS A 406 -14.64 -19.10 -13.24
N VAL A 407 -15.16 -18.62 -12.11
CA VAL A 407 -14.55 -17.54 -11.32
C VAL A 407 -13.20 -17.95 -10.73
N GLY A 408 -13.08 -19.17 -10.21
CA GLY A 408 -11.81 -19.72 -9.72
C GLY A 408 -10.76 -19.82 -10.82
N HIS A 409 -11.13 -20.34 -12.00
CA HIS A 409 -10.24 -20.43 -13.16
C HIS A 409 -9.79 -19.05 -13.65
N GLU A 410 -10.70 -18.09 -13.79
CA GLU A 410 -10.36 -16.74 -14.19
C GLU A 410 -9.42 -16.06 -13.19
N ALA A 411 -9.62 -16.26 -11.88
CA ALA A 411 -8.72 -15.73 -10.86
C ALA A 411 -7.33 -16.41 -10.90
N GLY A 412 -7.28 -17.73 -11.13
CA GLY A 412 -6.04 -18.51 -11.23
C GLY A 412 -5.13 -18.12 -12.40
N ARG A 413 -5.64 -17.38 -13.40
CA ARG A 413 -4.81 -16.78 -14.46
C ARG A 413 -3.90 -15.65 -13.94
N CYS A 414 -4.06 -15.20 -12.69
CA CYS A 414 -3.30 -14.07 -12.17
C CYS A 414 -1.79 -14.38 -12.05
N LEU A 415 -0.95 -13.56 -12.70
CA LEU A 415 0.51 -13.67 -12.60
C LEU A 415 1.08 -13.19 -11.26
N HIS A 416 0.25 -12.69 -10.33
CA HIS A 416 0.67 -12.15 -9.03
C HIS A 416 1.89 -11.21 -9.10
N CYS A 417 1.87 -10.25 -10.03
CA CYS A 417 3.03 -9.41 -10.38
C CYS A 417 3.61 -8.52 -9.26
N GLY A 418 2.97 -8.47 -8.08
CA GLY A 418 3.42 -7.68 -6.95
C GLY A 418 4.47 -8.38 -6.09
N CYS A 419 5.03 -7.66 -5.13
CA CYS A 419 5.95 -8.25 -4.15
C CYS A 419 5.17 -8.95 -3.03
N LEU A 420 5.68 -10.09 -2.55
CA LEU A 420 5.08 -10.86 -1.46
C LEU A 420 5.26 -10.25 -0.07
N LYS A 421 6.01 -9.13 0.05
CA LYS A 421 6.34 -8.49 1.34
C LYS A 421 6.05 -7.00 1.36
N THR A 422 5.09 -6.54 0.56
CA THR A 422 4.74 -5.11 0.43
C THR A 422 4.55 -4.43 1.78
N ASP A 423 3.85 -5.07 2.71
CA ASP A 423 3.35 -4.42 3.93
C ASP A 423 4.41 -4.29 5.03
N THR A 424 5.46 -5.11 4.99
CA THR A 424 6.50 -5.16 6.02
C THR A 424 7.91 -4.92 5.47
N CYS A 425 8.03 -4.51 4.20
CA CYS A 425 9.30 -4.20 3.56
C CYS A 425 9.94 -2.96 4.21
N LYS A 426 11.01 -3.17 4.96
CA LYS A 426 11.76 -2.08 5.64
C LYS A 426 12.42 -1.14 4.64
N LEU A 427 12.86 -1.65 3.48
CA LEU A 427 13.47 -0.83 2.43
C LEU A 427 12.46 0.22 1.92
N ARG A 428 11.21 -0.19 1.64
CA ARG A 428 10.16 0.75 1.20
C ARG A 428 9.87 1.80 2.27
N ARG A 429 9.70 1.35 3.52
CA ARG A 429 9.43 2.25 4.65
C ARG A 429 10.50 3.32 4.82
N TYR A 430 11.78 2.93 4.82
CA TYR A 430 12.86 3.90 4.94
C TYR A 430 13.04 4.74 3.67
N ALA A 431 12.84 4.18 2.47
CA ALA A 431 12.85 4.98 1.25
C ALA A 431 11.78 6.08 1.26
N GLU A 432 10.61 5.80 1.83
CA GLU A 432 9.56 6.78 2.05
C GLU A 432 9.95 7.82 3.10
N GLU A 433 10.39 7.38 4.29
CA GLU A 433 10.80 8.23 5.41
C GLU A 433 11.87 9.25 5.01
N TYR A 434 12.91 8.79 4.29
CA TYR A 434 14.03 9.63 3.85
C TYR A 434 13.83 10.26 2.46
N LYS A 435 12.63 10.12 1.87
CA LYS A 435 12.27 10.66 0.55
C LYS A 435 13.30 10.29 -0.53
N ALA A 436 13.74 9.03 -0.51
CA ALA A 436 14.71 8.49 -1.46
C ALA A 436 14.10 8.42 -2.87
N ASN A 437 14.90 8.79 -3.88
CA ASN A 437 14.51 8.66 -5.27
C ASN A 437 15.26 7.48 -5.92
N ALA A 438 14.50 6.43 -6.27
CA ALA A 438 15.04 5.24 -6.92
C ALA A 438 15.68 5.50 -8.31
N GLN A 439 15.50 6.69 -8.88
CA GLN A 439 16.08 7.08 -10.17
C GLN A 439 17.36 7.91 -10.04
N THR A 440 17.80 8.24 -8.81
CA THR A 440 19.03 9.03 -8.59
C THR A 440 20.26 8.30 -9.15
N TYR A 441 20.36 7.00 -8.87
CA TYR A 441 21.40 6.14 -9.43
C TYR A 441 20.76 5.12 -10.38
N LYS A 442 21.40 4.88 -11.53
CA LYS A 442 20.96 3.87 -12.50
C LYS A 442 21.85 2.64 -12.38
N GLY A 443 21.26 1.51 -11.96
CA GLY A 443 21.91 0.21 -12.06
C GLY A 443 21.96 -0.27 -13.50
N ASN A 444 22.88 -1.20 -13.78
CA ASN A 444 23.01 -1.83 -15.09
C ASN A 444 22.22 -3.14 -15.20
N LYS A 445 21.72 -3.67 -14.07
CA LYS A 445 20.96 -4.92 -14.05
C LYS A 445 19.63 -4.77 -14.79
N ARG A 446 19.48 -5.54 -15.87
CA ARG A 446 18.18 -5.76 -16.51
C ARG A 446 17.37 -6.73 -15.65
N TYR A 447 16.08 -6.89 -15.95
CA TYR A 447 15.31 -7.97 -15.32
C TYR A 447 15.94 -9.29 -15.76
N GLU A 448 16.65 -9.94 -14.85
CA GLU A 448 17.18 -11.29 -15.03
C GLU A 448 16.31 -12.24 -14.22
N VAL A 449 15.90 -13.34 -14.86
CA VAL A 449 15.04 -14.38 -14.28
C VAL A 449 15.87 -15.20 -13.29
N ASP A 450 16.16 -14.60 -12.14
CA ASP A 450 16.93 -15.21 -11.05
C ASP A 450 16.02 -15.45 -9.84
N THR A 451 14.95 -16.20 -10.08
CA THR A 451 14.04 -16.65 -9.02
C THR A 451 14.21 -18.14 -8.79
N PHE A 452 14.70 -18.47 -7.59
CA PHE A 452 14.92 -19.83 -7.14
C PHE A 452 13.67 -20.34 -6.41
N THR A 453 13.02 -21.36 -6.98
CA THR A 453 11.75 -21.94 -6.50
C THR A 453 11.88 -23.41 -6.08
N ASP A 454 13.10 -23.87 -5.90
CA ASP A 454 13.50 -25.26 -5.72
C ASP A 454 13.53 -25.69 -4.24
N HIS A 455 13.22 -24.77 -3.32
CA HIS A 455 12.93 -25.07 -1.91
C HIS A 455 11.42 -25.30 -1.69
N PRO A 456 11.00 -26.26 -0.84
CA PRO A 456 9.58 -26.55 -0.59
C PRO A 456 8.80 -25.40 0.07
N LEU A 457 9.41 -24.69 1.03
CA LEU A 457 8.75 -23.63 1.81
C LEU A 457 8.96 -22.19 1.32
N VAL A 458 10.04 -21.89 0.59
CA VAL A 458 10.47 -20.51 0.34
C VAL A 458 10.89 -20.30 -1.10
N ILE A 459 10.82 -19.05 -1.54
CA ILE A 459 11.31 -18.57 -2.83
C ILE A 459 12.39 -17.52 -2.56
N LEU A 460 13.46 -17.53 -3.36
CA LEU A 460 14.47 -16.47 -3.40
C LEU A 460 14.39 -15.74 -4.75
N GLU A 461 13.99 -14.47 -4.72
CA GLU A 461 13.98 -13.56 -5.87
C GLU A 461 15.21 -12.65 -5.80
N ALA A 462 16.28 -12.98 -6.53
CA ALA A 462 17.57 -12.30 -6.41
C ALA A 462 17.48 -10.81 -6.79
N GLY A 463 16.63 -10.44 -7.76
CA GLY A 463 16.39 -9.05 -8.16
C GLY A 463 15.78 -8.16 -7.06
N LYS A 464 15.25 -8.73 -5.98
CA LYS A 464 14.75 -8.00 -4.80
C LYS A 464 15.78 -7.94 -3.66
N CYS A 465 16.93 -8.58 -3.83
CA CYS A 465 17.97 -8.68 -2.82
C CYS A 465 18.82 -7.41 -2.79
N ILE A 466 19.00 -6.85 -1.59
CA ILE A 466 19.91 -5.72 -1.34
C ILE A 466 21.25 -6.17 -0.73
N GLN A 467 21.58 -7.46 -0.88
CA GLN A 467 22.85 -8.06 -0.44
C GLN A 467 23.20 -7.76 1.03
N CYS A 468 22.19 -7.70 1.91
CA CYS A 468 22.38 -7.37 3.32
C CYS A 468 23.13 -8.46 4.12
N GLY A 469 23.27 -9.66 3.55
CA GLY A 469 23.97 -10.80 4.15
C GLY A 469 23.31 -11.40 5.40
N LEU A 470 22.09 -10.98 5.77
CA LEU A 470 21.41 -11.53 6.95
C LEU A 470 21.14 -13.03 6.81
N CYS A 471 20.66 -13.48 5.65
CA CYS A 471 20.40 -14.88 5.40
C CYS A 471 21.68 -15.72 5.47
N ILE A 472 22.80 -15.23 4.93
CA ILE A 472 24.13 -15.87 5.00
C ILE A 472 24.55 -16.07 6.46
N ARG A 473 24.49 -15.01 7.27
CA ARG A 473 24.85 -15.08 8.71
C ARG A 473 23.92 -16.00 9.51
N ILE A 474 22.65 -16.10 9.12
CA ILE A 474 21.69 -17.03 9.72
C ILE A 474 22.09 -18.46 9.37
N THR A 475 22.31 -18.77 8.09
CA THR A 475 22.69 -20.13 7.67
C THR A 475 24.02 -20.57 8.27
N GLU A 476 24.98 -19.65 8.39
CA GLU A 476 26.28 -19.90 9.03
C GLU A 476 26.12 -20.22 10.52
N LYS A 477 25.37 -19.41 11.27
CA LYS A 477 25.14 -19.61 12.71
C LYS A 477 24.46 -20.94 13.04
N HIS A 478 23.60 -21.42 12.14
CA HIS A 478 22.88 -22.68 12.31
C HIS A 478 23.60 -23.89 11.70
N GLU A 479 24.82 -23.68 11.18
CA GLU A 479 25.66 -24.72 10.58
C GLU A 479 24.86 -25.51 9.52
N GLU A 480 24.21 -24.79 8.60
CA GLU A 480 23.64 -25.38 7.40
C GLU A 480 24.77 -26.04 6.59
N THR A 481 24.55 -27.25 6.07
CA THR A 481 25.58 -28.04 5.39
C THR A 481 26.22 -27.27 4.23
N PHE A 482 25.40 -26.60 3.42
CA PHE A 482 25.86 -25.71 2.36
C PHE A 482 25.70 -24.24 2.75
N GLY A 483 24.53 -23.88 3.30
CA GLY A 483 24.19 -22.50 3.63
C GLY A 483 24.09 -21.57 2.42
N LEU A 484 23.71 -20.32 2.69
CA LEU A 484 23.74 -19.26 1.69
C LEU A 484 25.07 -18.53 1.74
N THR A 485 25.52 -18.03 0.59
CA THR A 485 26.75 -17.23 0.45
C THR A 485 26.61 -16.17 -0.64
N PHE A 486 27.62 -15.31 -0.75
CA PHE A 486 27.78 -14.44 -1.91
C PHE A 486 28.46 -15.21 -3.04
N ILE A 487 27.83 -15.21 -4.21
CA ILE A 487 28.35 -15.79 -5.44
C ILE A 487 28.74 -14.65 -6.36
N GLY A 488 29.85 -14.80 -7.10
CA GLY A 488 30.38 -13.76 -7.97
C GLY A 488 31.26 -12.74 -7.25
N ARG A 489 31.64 -11.67 -7.95
CA ARG A 489 32.48 -10.57 -7.43
C ARG A 489 32.08 -9.25 -8.07
N GLY A 490 32.32 -8.14 -7.37
CA GLY A 490 32.01 -6.80 -7.87
C GLY A 490 30.50 -6.58 -8.05
N PHE A 491 30.10 -6.03 -9.20
CA PHE A 491 28.69 -5.74 -9.52
C PHE A 491 27.85 -7.01 -9.81
N ASP A 492 28.53 -8.13 -10.08
CA ASP A 492 27.90 -9.42 -10.37
C ASP A 492 27.62 -10.24 -9.11
N ILE A 493 27.78 -9.66 -7.92
CA ILE A 493 27.49 -10.36 -6.67
C ILE A 493 25.98 -10.69 -6.61
N ALA A 494 25.68 -11.92 -6.24
CA ALA A 494 24.35 -12.40 -5.92
C ALA A 494 24.37 -13.23 -4.63
N VAL A 495 23.21 -13.38 -3.99
CA VAL A 495 23.04 -14.35 -2.91
C VAL A 495 22.57 -15.65 -3.54
N GLY A 496 23.22 -16.75 -3.20
CA GLY A 496 22.81 -18.10 -3.59
C GLY A 496 23.35 -19.14 -2.62
N VAL A 497 23.21 -20.41 -2.97
CA VAL A 497 23.72 -21.52 -2.14
C VAL A 497 25.18 -21.79 -2.47
N ALA A 498 25.98 -22.15 -1.46
CA ALA A 498 27.36 -22.53 -1.69
C ALA A 498 27.49 -23.62 -2.76
N LEU A 499 28.51 -23.50 -3.61
CA LEU A 499 28.79 -24.42 -4.73
C LEU A 499 27.67 -24.53 -5.78
N ASN A 500 26.79 -23.53 -5.89
CA ASN A 500 25.63 -23.52 -6.81
C ASN A 500 24.65 -24.68 -6.58
N GLU A 501 24.55 -25.13 -5.33
CA GLU A 501 23.59 -26.15 -4.94
C GLU A 501 22.15 -25.61 -4.90
N ASN A 502 21.20 -26.54 -4.74
CA ASN A 502 19.77 -26.25 -4.67
C ASN A 502 19.40 -25.48 -3.39
N LEU A 503 18.44 -24.53 -3.48
CA LEU A 503 17.99 -23.70 -2.37
C LEU A 503 17.53 -24.51 -1.15
N GLY A 504 16.92 -25.68 -1.38
CA GLY A 504 16.54 -26.68 -0.38
C GLY A 504 17.71 -27.14 0.49
N ARG A 505 18.89 -27.33 -0.09
CA ARG A 505 20.12 -27.75 0.61
C ARG A 505 20.83 -26.59 1.32
N GLY A 506 20.54 -25.35 0.92
CA GLY A 506 21.09 -24.15 1.53
C GLY A 506 20.36 -23.70 2.80
N MET A 507 19.12 -24.12 3.01
CA MET A 507 18.26 -23.67 4.11
C MET A 507 17.39 -24.78 4.69
N GLU A 508 17.97 -25.93 5.05
CA GLU A 508 17.23 -27.07 5.57
C GLU A 508 16.55 -26.77 6.92
N LYS A 509 17.20 -25.95 7.76
CA LYS A 509 16.77 -25.61 9.13
C LYS A 509 16.31 -24.16 9.25
N THR A 510 16.81 -23.27 8.40
CA THR A 510 16.77 -21.82 8.60
C THR A 510 15.76 -21.07 7.74
N ALA A 511 15.05 -21.74 6.84
CA ALA A 511 14.20 -21.11 5.83
C ALA A 511 13.23 -20.05 6.39
N ARG A 512 12.44 -20.39 7.42
CA ARG A 512 11.46 -19.47 8.03
C ARG A 512 12.13 -18.27 8.71
N GLU A 513 13.27 -18.50 9.33
CA GLU A 513 14.03 -17.46 9.99
C GLU A 513 14.65 -16.48 8.98
N CYS A 514 15.18 -16.99 7.87
CA CYS A 514 15.67 -16.18 6.76
C CYS A 514 14.56 -15.31 6.14
N VAL A 515 13.34 -15.85 5.97
CA VAL A 515 12.17 -15.07 5.52
C VAL A 515 11.85 -13.93 6.49
N ALA A 516 11.80 -14.23 7.80
CA ALA A 516 11.50 -13.24 8.83
C ALA A 516 12.57 -12.14 8.88
N ALA A 517 13.85 -12.51 8.72
CA ALA A 517 14.97 -11.59 8.77
C ALA A 517 15.16 -10.75 7.49
N CYS A 518 14.72 -11.23 6.33
CA CYS A 518 14.89 -10.52 5.06
C CYS A 518 14.25 -9.12 5.15
N PRO A 519 15.00 -8.02 4.98
CA PRO A 519 14.45 -6.67 5.13
C PRO A 519 13.65 -6.20 3.90
N THR A 520 13.69 -6.99 2.82
CA THR A 520 12.97 -6.81 1.57
C THR A 520 12.09 -8.05 1.30
N GLY A 521 11.49 -8.14 0.12
CA GLY A 521 10.81 -9.36 -0.35
C GLY A 521 11.69 -10.32 -1.14
N ALA A 522 13.02 -10.29 -0.96
CA ALA A 522 13.91 -11.20 -1.69
C ALA A 522 13.74 -12.65 -1.28
N ILE A 523 13.57 -12.93 0.02
CA ILE A 523 13.26 -14.26 0.52
C ILE A 523 11.86 -14.20 1.11
N ALA A 524 10.94 -14.98 0.56
CA ALA A 524 9.54 -15.00 0.96
C ALA A 524 9.03 -16.44 1.10
N MET A 525 7.99 -16.62 1.92
CA MET A 525 7.26 -17.89 1.96
C MET A 525 6.64 -18.16 0.59
N ARG A 526 6.64 -19.44 0.19
CA ARG A 526 5.92 -19.87 -0.99
C ARG A 526 4.42 -19.65 -0.78
N PRO A 527 3.71 -19.02 -1.74
CA PRO A 527 2.27 -18.84 -1.66
C PRO A 527 1.54 -20.17 -1.38
N GLY A 528 0.55 -20.16 -0.49
CA GLY A 528 -0.21 -21.37 -0.11
C GLY A 528 0.44 -22.26 0.94
N VAL A 529 1.71 -22.03 1.31
CA VAL A 529 2.40 -22.77 2.38
C VAL A 529 2.24 -22.02 3.71
N LYS A 530 1.58 -22.64 4.70
CA LYS A 530 1.44 -22.09 6.06
C LYS A 530 2.67 -22.38 6.92
#